data_AF-A0A2H0SKA0-F1
#
_entry.id   AF-A0A2H0SKA0-F1
#
_cell.length_a   1.000
_cell.length_b   1.000
_cell.length_c   1.000
_cell.angle_alpha   90.00
_cell.angle_beta   90.00
_cell.angle_gamma   90.00
#
_symmetry.space_group_name_H-M   'P 1'
#
loop_
_entity.id
_entity.type
_entity.pdbx_description
1 polymer ?
#
loop_
_entity_poly.entity_id
_entity_poly.type
_entity_poly.pdbx_seq_one_letter_code
_entity_poly.pdbx_strand_id
1 'polypeptide(L)'
;MHSSTLVSELLFTPFHVISFDKAAALLHSLTLNHPFTNGNKRTAWAAAHKLLWDNGYHLTSTKLKAADFVIAVDNEKLEPSAISAWLEKSSGKI
;
A
#
# COMPACT_ATOMS: atom_id res chain seq x y z
N MET A 1 -23.03 -16.74 35.68
CA MET A 1 -22.47 -17.15 34.37
C MET A 1 -23.03 -16.22 33.31
N HIS A 2 -22.19 -15.76 32.38
CA HIS A 2 -22.47 -14.86 31.24
C HIS A 2 -22.52 -13.34 31.50
N SER A 3 -21.34 -12.73 31.69
CA SER A 3 -21.11 -11.31 31.33
C SER A 3 -19.62 -10.98 31.30
N SER A 4 -18.87 -11.66 30.44
CA SER A 4 -17.46 -11.32 30.18
C SER A 4 -17.03 -11.85 28.81
N THR A 5 -17.67 -11.37 27.75
CA THR A 5 -17.29 -11.71 26.37
C THR A 5 -17.46 -10.52 25.41
N LEU A 6 -18.34 -9.57 25.73
CA LEU A 6 -18.55 -8.39 24.86
C LEU A 6 -17.42 -7.36 24.91
N VAL A 7 -16.61 -7.34 25.98
CA VAL A 7 -15.46 -6.41 26.09
C VAL A 7 -14.22 -6.90 25.36
N SER A 8 -14.09 -8.21 25.10
CA SER A 8 -12.98 -8.76 24.30
C SER A 8 -13.17 -8.59 22.80
N GLU A 9 -14.41 -8.50 22.32
CA GLU A 9 -14.71 -8.30 20.89
C GLU A 9 -14.49 -6.84 20.45
N LEU A 10 -14.66 -5.86 21.34
CA LEU A 10 -14.41 -4.45 21.04
C LEU A 10 -12.93 -4.04 21.14
N LEU A 11 -12.07 -4.86 21.74
CA LEU A 11 -10.62 -4.64 21.79
C LEU A 11 -9.88 -5.27 20.60
N PHE A 12 -10.61 -5.94 19.70
CA PHE A 12 -10.11 -6.47 18.44
C PHE A 12 -10.89 -5.88 17.28
N THR A 13 -11.02 -4.54 17.21
CA THR A 13 -11.06 -3.94 15.88
C THR A 13 -9.71 -4.30 15.26
N PRO A 14 -9.61 -5.12 14.21
CA PRO A 14 -8.32 -5.37 13.59
C PRO A 14 -7.75 -4.00 13.28
N PHE A 15 -6.54 -3.72 13.77
CA PHE A 15 -5.68 -2.64 13.28
C PHE A 15 -5.99 -2.51 11.79
N HIS A 16 -6.73 -1.45 11.40
CA HIS A 16 -7.50 -1.37 10.15
C HIS A 16 -6.94 -2.30 9.08
N VAL A 17 -7.70 -3.35 8.71
CA VAL A 17 -7.34 -4.36 7.70
C VAL A 17 -6.53 -3.66 6.62
N ILE A 18 -5.22 -3.92 6.55
CA ILE A 18 -4.35 -3.07 5.74
C ILE A 18 -4.72 -3.29 4.28
N SER A 19 -5.45 -2.33 3.72
CA SER A 19 -5.97 -2.39 2.36
C SER A 19 -4.93 -1.84 1.38
N PHE A 20 -5.18 -2.10 0.09
CA PHE A 20 -4.47 -1.46 -1.01
C PHE A 20 -4.49 0.08 -0.91
N ASP A 21 -5.49 0.68 -0.23
CA ASP A 21 -5.57 2.13 -0.03
C ASP A 21 -4.45 2.66 0.87
N LYS A 22 -4.06 1.91 1.90
CA LYS A 22 -2.93 2.29 2.76
C LYS A 22 -1.61 2.18 2.02
N ALA A 23 -1.43 1.10 1.24
CA ALA A 23 -0.26 0.94 0.37
C ALA A 23 -0.19 2.08 -0.65
N ALA A 24 -1.34 2.45 -1.22
CA ALA A 24 -1.47 3.54 -2.17
C ALA A 24 -1.16 4.91 -1.55
N ALA A 25 -1.72 5.21 -0.37
CA ALA A 25 -1.44 6.44 0.35
C ALA A 25 0.05 6.57 0.70
N LEU A 26 0.69 5.47 1.10
CA LEU A 26 2.13 5.42 1.36
C LEU A 26 2.96 5.67 0.10
N LEU A 27 2.63 4.98 -1.00
CA LEU A 27 3.30 5.16 -2.30
C LEU A 27 3.16 6.61 -2.77
N HIS A 28 1.93 7.12 -2.74
CA HIS A 28 1.59 8.48 -3.14
C HIS A 28 2.37 9.53 -2.34
N SER A 29 2.30 9.45 -1.01
CA SER A 29 2.96 10.41 -0.11
C SER A 29 4.48 10.43 -0.31
N LEU A 30 5.12 9.26 -0.34
CA LEU A 30 6.57 9.18 -0.53
C LEU A 30 7.00 9.61 -1.94
N THR A 31 6.15 9.41 -2.95
CA THR A 31 6.44 9.81 -4.33
C THR A 31 6.31 11.32 -4.49
N LEU A 32 5.22 11.93 -4.03
CA LEU A 32 4.88 13.32 -4.34
C LEU A 32 5.40 14.36 -3.36
N ASN A 33 5.61 13.99 -2.09
CA ASN A 33 6.14 14.92 -1.09
C ASN A 33 7.67 15.03 -1.12
N HIS A 34 8.33 14.14 -1.87
CA HIS A 34 9.79 14.08 -2.03
C HIS A 34 10.60 14.23 -0.72
N PRO A 35 10.33 13.42 0.32
CA PRO A 35 10.96 13.57 1.65
C PRO A 35 12.46 13.28 1.68
N PHE A 36 13.01 12.63 0.65
CA PHE A 36 14.44 12.33 0.53
C PHE A 36 15.09 13.15 -0.58
N THR A 37 16.39 13.46 -0.46
CA THR A 37 17.18 14.14 -1.51
C THR A 37 17.17 13.37 -2.83
N ASN A 38 17.16 12.03 -2.77
CA ASN A 38 17.04 11.15 -3.93
C ASN A 38 16.38 9.83 -3.50
N GLY A 39 15.91 9.05 -4.48
CA GLY A 39 15.41 7.70 -4.25
C GLY A 39 13.95 7.64 -3.79
N ASN A 40 13.22 8.76 -3.81
CA ASN A 40 11.80 8.84 -3.42
C ASN A 40 10.95 7.74 -4.08
N LYS A 41 10.96 7.65 -5.41
CA LYS A 41 10.22 6.63 -6.18
C LYS A 41 10.58 5.19 -5.80
N ARG A 42 11.87 4.89 -5.66
CA ARG A 42 12.37 3.54 -5.28
C ARG A 42 11.94 3.18 -3.86
N THR A 43 12.05 4.13 -2.95
CA THR A 43 11.67 3.95 -1.54
C THR A 43 10.16 3.80 -1.41
N ALA A 44 9.39 4.61 -2.13
CA ALA A 44 7.93 4.53 -2.18
C ALA A 44 7.47 3.13 -2.63
N TRP A 45 8.03 2.63 -3.74
CA TRP A 45 7.72 1.29 -4.24
C TRP A 45 8.08 0.20 -3.23
N ALA A 46 9.30 0.24 -2.68
CA ALA A 46 9.75 -0.75 -1.72
C ALA A 46 8.90 -0.76 -0.44
N ALA A 47 8.51 0.41 0.05
CA ALA A 47 7.68 0.56 1.25
C ALA A 47 6.26 0.03 1.01
N ALA A 48 5.64 0.38 -0.12
CA ALA A 48 4.32 -0.14 -0.50
C ALA A 48 4.35 -1.66 -0.71
N HIS A 49 5.36 -2.18 -1.41
CA HIS A 49 5.53 -3.62 -1.62
C HIS A 49 5.72 -4.37 -0.30
N LYS A 50 6.57 -3.85 0.61
CA LYS A 50 6.79 -4.47 1.92
C LYS A 50 5.51 -4.48 2.76
N LEU A 51 4.76 -3.39 2.75
CA LEU A 51 3.48 -3.31 3.45
C LEU A 51 2.47 -4.34 2.91
N LEU A 52 2.36 -4.50 1.59
CA LEU A 52 1.50 -5.52 0.99
C LEU A 52 1.98 -6.95 1.31
N TRP A 53 3.29 -7.19 1.23
CA TRP A 53 3.91 -8.47 1.53
C TRP A 53 3.61 -8.94 2.95
N ASP A 54 3.75 -8.05 3.93
CA ASP A 54 3.47 -8.34 5.33
C ASP A 54 1.98 -8.61 5.59
N ASN A 55 1.11 -8.25 4.64
CA ASN A 55 -0.32 -8.52 4.66
C ASN A 55 -0.74 -9.65 3.70
N GLY A 56 0.20 -10.48 3.23
CA GLY A 56 -0.08 -11.67 2.44
C GLY A 56 -0.32 -11.41 0.95
N TYR A 57 0.12 -10.27 0.44
CA TYR A 57 0.02 -9.92 -0.98
C TYR A 57 1.39 -9.72 -1.61
N HIS A 58 1.63 -10.35 -2.75
CA HIS A 58 2.83 -10.15 -3.56
C HIS A 58 2.49 -9.42 -4.85
N LEU A 59 3.26 -8.37 -5.19
CA LEU A 59 3.10 -7.67 -6.46
C LEU A 59 3.67 -8.52 -7.60
N THR A 60 2.81 -8.90 -8.55
CA THR A 60 3.13 -9.77 -9.69
C THR A 60 3.55 -8.99 -10.95
N SER A 61 3.47 -7.65 -10.91
CA SER A 61 3.92 -6.79 -12.00
C SER A 61 5.42 -6.97 -12.30
N THR A 62 5.81 -6.87 -13.57
CA THR A 62 7.22 -6.88 -13.94
C THR A 62 7.91 -5.61 -13.41
N LYS A 63 9.23 -5.70 -13.18
CA LYS A 63 10.04 -4.55 -12.72
C LYS A 63 9.87 -3.31 -13.60
N LEU A 64 9.76 -3.51 -14.92
CA LEU A 64 9.55 -2.41 -15.87
C LEU A 64 8.17 -1.76 -15.68
N LYS A 65 7.09 -2.56 -15.64
CA LYS A 65 5.73 -2.04 -15.41
C LYS A 65 5.59 -1.32 -14.06
N ALA A 66 6.23 -1.84 -13.02
CA ALA A 66 6.27 -1.20 -11.71
C ALA A 66 6.99 0.15 -11.76
N ALA A 67 8.15 0.22 -12.44
CA ALA A 67 8.89 1.47 -12.59
C ALA A 67 8.09 2.52 -13.37
N ASP A 68 7.51 2.12 -14.51
CA ASP A 68 6.67 2.99 -15.34
C ASP A 68 5.47 3.51 -14.56
N PHE A 69 4.83 2.65 -13.76
CA PHE A 69 3.71 3.04 -12.93
C PHE A 69 4.09 4.08 -11.87
N VAL A 70 5.19 3.89 -11.15
CA VAL A 70 5.63 4.87 -10.14
C VAL A 70 6.09 6.18 -10.78
N ILE A 71 6.62 6.15 -12.00
CA ILE A 71 6.88 7.36 -12.79
C ILE A 71 5.57 8.06 -13.15
N ALA A 72 4.54 7.33 -13.56
CA ALA A 72 3.22 7.88 -13.86
C ALA A 72 2.58 8.51 -12.62
N VAL A 73 2.70 7.90 -11.43
CA VAL A 73 2.26 8.51 -10.15
C VAL A 73 2.87 9.89 -9.97
N ASP A 74 4.18 10.04 -10.22
CA ASP A 74 4.88 11.31 -10.07
C ASP A 74 4.52 12.34 -11.14
N ASN A 75 4.47 11.91 -12.41
CA ASN A 75 4.24 12.81 -13.54
C ASN A 75 2.78 13.28 -13.63
N GLU A 76 1.84 12.36 -13.42
CA GLU A 76 0.40 12.58 -13.60
C GLU A 76 -0.31 12.93 -12.30
N LYS A 77 0.41 12.87 -11.15
CA LYS A 77 -0.14 13.13 -9.82
C LYS A 77 -1.39 12.27 -9.56
N LEU A 78 -1.26 10.97 -9.83
CA LEU A 78 -2.37 10.01 -9.73
C LEU A 78 -2.98 10.02 -8.33
N GLU A 79 -4.30 10.04 -8.27
CA GLU A 79 -5.03 9.98 -6.99
C GLU A 79 -4.81 8.64 -6.26
N PRO A 80 -4.82 8.62 -4.92
CA PRO A 80 -4.62 7.41 -4.13
C PRO A 80 -5.56 6.25 -4.51
N SER A 81 -6.80 6.54 -4.93
CA SER A 81 -7.77 5.52 -5.38
C SER A 81 -7.32 4.82 -6.66
N ALA A 82 -6.76 5.55 -7.63
CA ALA A 82 -6.21 4.98 -8.85
C ALA A 82 -4.99 4.10 -8.56
N ILE A 83 -4.16 4.53 -7.61
CA ILE A 83 -3.00 3.77 -7.16
C ILE A 83 -3.43 2.47 -6.47
N SER A 84 -4.43 2.55 -5.58
CA SER A 84 -5.00 1.41 -4.87
C SER A 84 -5.50 0.35 -5.85
N ALA A 85 -6.31 0.76 -6.83
CA ALA A 85 -6.84 -0.13 -7.86
C ALA A 85 -5.73 -0.80 -8.70
N TRP A 86 -4.67 -0.05 -9.02
CA TRP A 86 -3.54 -0.63 -9.75
C TRP A 86 -2.77 -1.66 -8.91
N LEU A 87 -2.53 -1.36 -7.63
CA LEU A 87 -1.84 -2.26 -6.70
C LEU A 87 -2.65 -3.55 -6.49
N GLU A 88 -3.97 -3.44 -6.33
CA GLU A 88 -4.87 -4.58 -6.21
C GLU A 88 -4.81 -5.47 -7.45
N LYS A 89 -5.00 -4.87 -8.63
CA LYS A 89 -4.93 -5.58 -9.92
C LYS A 89 -3.57 -6.23 -10.17
N SER A 90 -2.52 -5.65 -9.62
CA SER A 90 -1.13 -6.09 -9.81
C SER A 90 -0.62 -6.98 -8.68
N SER A 91 -1.50 -7.46 -7.79
CA SER A 91 -1.14 -8.31 -6.66
C SER A 91 -1.75 -9.70 -6.75
N GLY A 92 -1.03 -10.70 -6.25
CA GLY A 92 -1.53 -12.04 -5.96
C GLY A 92 -1.44 -12.33 -4.47
N LYS A 93 -2.30 -13.22 -3.94
CA LYS A 93 -2.14 -13.73 -2.57
C LYS A 93 -0.92 -14.66 -2.50
N ILE A 94 -0.19 -14.55 -1.40
CA ILE A 94 0.93 -15.43 -1.03
C ILE A 94 0.39 -16.73 -0.46
#